data_AF-A0A8J3VY96-F1
#
_entry.id   AF-A0A8J3VY96-F1
#
_cell.length_a   1.000
_cell.length_b   1.000
_cell.length_c   1.000
_cell.angle_alpha   90.00
_cell.angle_beta   90.00
_cell.angle_gamma   90.00
#
_symmetry.space_group_name_H-M   'P 1'
#
loop_
_entity.id
_entity.type
_entity.pdbx_description
1 polymer ?
#
loop_
_entity_poly.entity_id
_entity_poly.type
_entity_poly.pdbx_seq_one_letter_code
_entity_poly.pdbx_strand_id
1 'polypeptide(L)'
;MAGAASRDNQRMAIVEVTEDSLRRQAGESIFTAALALADQGLVTALNERGASISAMVDGRAVTVVITKTGIEGTCACEAPSPCPHAVATALTWVRTGEERPAPDLYAALRVRDADWLARRLVQLAENDQALAVRLLAEAEQVSAVDELADLRADLEQVMADLLEEAEQHDHDDWYGDAWYPDTGDLEEILDDIDELIAEEPDIALELIVRAIDLIEQAMDTEKVYGEELLNALTRVQGMHLDACLTGSPDPVRLAEWLIGKTLTSGWCSFDRSLADYSPVLGDQGLRRCRELMDGNKIADYKLRTLRESLARE
;
A
#
# COMPACT_ATOMS: atom_id res chain seq x y z
N MET A 1 12.03 11.91 41.26
CA MET A 1 11.36 12.34 40.01
C MET A 1 11.49 11.15 39.08
N ALA A 2 10.58 10.17 39.08
CA ALA A 2 9.20 10.18 38.52
C ALA A 2 9.23 10.54 37.02
N GLY A 3 8.77 9.72 36.06
CA GLY A 3 8.06 8.43 36.06
C GLY A 3 8.53 7.55 34.88
N ALA A 4 8.49 6.22 34.95
CA ALA A 4 7.31 5.34 34.99
C ALA A 4 6.40 5.50 33.77
N ALA A 5 6.74 4.81 32.68
CA ALA A 5 5.78 4.41 31.67
C ALA A 5 5.39 2.95 31.96
N SER A 6 4.35 2.79 32.77
CA SER A 6 3.64 1.53 32.97
C SER A 6 2.65 1.36 31.82
N ARG A 7 2.75 0.28 31.06
CA ARG A 7 1.61 -0.27 30.32
C ARG A 7 1.48 -1.74 30.67
N ASP A 8 0.48 -1.98 31.50
CA ASP A 8 0.00 -3.28 31.93
C ASP A 8 -1.09 -3.69 30.93
N ASN A 9 -0.84 -4.70 30.09
CA ASN A 9 -1.89 -5.65 29.73
C ASN A 9 -1.30 -6.99 29.24
N GLN A 10 -1.73 -8.06 29.90
CA GLN A 10 -1.42 -9.49 29.71
C GLN A 10 -0.07 -10.03 30.21
N ARG A 11 -0.07 -10.32 31.52
CA ARG A 11 0.79 -11.25 32.24
C ARG A 11 1.01 -12.59 31.52
N MET A 12 2.12 -12.72 30.81
CA MET A 12 3.06 -13.81 31.05
C MET A 12 4.32 -13.19 31.67
N ALA A 13 4.85 -13.80 32.73
CA ALA A 13 6.18 -13.45 33.24
C ALA A 13 7.20 -13.90 32.18
N ILE A 14 7.36 -13.07 31.14
CA ILE A 14 8.39 -13.23 30.13
C ILE A 14 9.68 -12.74 30.80
N VAL A 15 10.72 -13.57 30.77
CA VAL A 15 12.05 -13.14 31.20
C VAL A 15 12.41 -11.92 30.37
N GLU A 16 12.73 -10.81 31.03
CA GLU A 16 13.26 -9.64 30.36
C GLU A 16 14.60 -10.03 29.73
N VAL A 17 14.60 -10.20 28.40
CA VAL A 17 15.81 -10.52 27.64
C VAL A 17 16.62 -9.23 27.52
N THR A 18 17.74 -9.20 28.21
CA THR A 18 18.69 -8.09 28.28
C THR A 18 20.06 -8.55 27.79
N GLU A 19 20.95 -7.62 27.45
CA GLU A 19 22.34 -7.98 27.13
C GLU A 19 23.00 -8.79 28.26
N ASP A 20 22.76 -8.41 29.51
CA ASP A 20 23.28 -9.10 30.69
C ASP A 20 22.68 -10.51 30.86
N SER A 21 21.40 -10.71 30.54
CA SER A 21 20.82 -12.05 30.57
C SER A 21 21.38 -12.94 29.47
N LEU A 22 21.56 -12.39 28.26
CA LEU A 22 22.17 -13.10 27.12
C LEU A 22 23.62 -13.49 27.43
N ARG A 23 24.39 -12.58 28.02
CA ARG A 23 25.77 -12.85 28.46
C ARG A 23 25.83 -13.96 29.51
N ARG A 24 24.96 -13.91 30.52
CA ARG A 24 24.89 -14.94 31.57
C ARG A 24 24.50 -16.32 31.03
N GLN A 25 23.57 -16.38 30.08
CA GLN A 25 23.10 -17.64 29.52
C GLN A 25 24.11 -18.26 28.55
N ALA A 26 24.69 -17.45 27.66
CA ALA A 26 25.61 -17.92 26.62
C ALA A 26 27.04 -18.16 27.14
N GLY A 27 27.43 -17.45 28.21
CA GLY A 27 28.81 -17.38 28.67
C GLY A 27 29.67 -16.41 27.85
N GLU A 28 30.79 -15.99 28.44
CA GLU A 28 31.58 -14.85 27.94
C GLU A 28 32.13 -15.06 26.53
N SER A 29 32.60 -16.27 26.19
CA SER A 29 33.18 -16.56 24.88
C SER A 29 32.16 -16.49 23.76
N ILE A 30 30.98 -17.11 23.95
CA ILE A 30 29.89 -17.10 22.97
C ILE A 30 29.33 -15.68 22.83
N PHE A 31 29.16 -14.97 23.95
CA PHE A 31 28.67 -13.60 23.94
C PHE A 31 29.63 -12.65 23.20
N THR A 32 30.95 -12.80 23.40
CA THR A 32 31.96 -12.00 22.68
C THR A 32 31.90 -12.25 21.17
N ALA A 33 31.74 -13.51 20.74
CA ALA A 33 31.58 -13.83 19.32
C ALA A 33 30.27 -13.28 18.74
N ALA A 34 29.17 -13.37 19.49
CA ALA A 34 27.88 -12.82 19.10
C ALA A 34 27.91 -11.29 18.96
N LEU A 35 28.59 -10.62 19.89
CA LEU A 35 28.80 -9.17 19.86
C LEU A 35 29.55 -8.75 18.60
N ALA A 36 30.61 -9.48 18.22
CA ALA A 36 31.34 -9.21 16.99
C ALA A 36 30.48 -9.35 15.73
N LEU A 37 29.60 -10.37 15.67
CA LEU A 37 28.66 -10.54 14.55
C LEU A 37 27.65 -9.38 14.45
N ALA A 38 27.11 -8.94 15.59
CA ALA A 38 26.17 -7.84 15.67
C ALA A 38 26.83 -6.50 15.28
N ASP A 39 27.99 -6.19 15.87
CA ASP A 39 28.71 -4.93 15.64
C ASP A 39 29.26 -4.82 14.20
N GLN A 40 29.55 -5.94 13.54
CA GLN A 40 29.94 -5.99 12.13
C GLN A 40 28.76 -5.89 11.15
N GLY A 41 27.51 -5.82 11.64
CA GLY A 41 26.31 -5.74 10.80
C GLY A 41 26.02 -7.04 10.01
N LEU A 42 26.52 -8.19 10.49
CA LEU A 42 26.30 -9.49 9.83
C LEU A 42 24.94 -10.11 10.17
N VAL A 43 24.18 -9.48 11.06
CA VAL A 43 22.78 -9.82 11.36
C VAL A 43 21.88 -8.95 10.49
N THR A 44 21.15 -9.59 9.57
CA THR A 44 20.26 -8.94 8.62
C THR A 44 18.89 -9.62 8.61
N ALA A 45 17.88 -8.98 8.00
CA ALA A 45 16.52 -9.51 7.91
C ALA A 45 15.92 -9.95 9.26
N LEU A 46 16.21 -9.18 10.32
CA LEU A 46 15.66 -9.39 11.65
C LEU A 46 14.15 -9.19 11.62
N ASN A 47 13.39 -10.15 12.13
CA ASN A 47 11.93 -10.13 12.15
C ASN A 47 11.41 -10.75 13.46
N GLU A 48 10.43 -10.14 14.09
CA GLU A 48 9.76 -10.62 15.30
C GLU A 48 8.35 -11.12 14.96
N ARG A 49 7.96 -12.25 15.55
CA ARG A 49 6.59 -12.79 15.48
C ARG A 49 6.26 -13.42 16.83
N GLY A 50 5.56 -12.67 17.68
CA GLY A 50 5.24 -13.09 19.04
C GLY A 50 6.53 -13.35 19.84
N ALA A 51 6.69 -14.54 20.41
CA ALA A 51 7.90 -14.90 21.16
C ALA A 51 9.07 -15.40 20.28
N SER A 52 8.94 -15.35 18.95
CA SER A 52 9.94 -15.88 18.01
C SER A 52 10.60 -14.75 17.22
N ILE A 53 11.93 -14.75 17.18
CA ILE A 53 12.76 -13.81 16.43
C ILE A 53 13.52 -14.60 15.37
N SER A 54 13.47 -14.19 14.11
CA SER A 54 14.26 -14.77 13.03
C SER A 54 15.21 -13.76 12.41
N ALA A 55 16.38 -14.21 11.96
CA ALA A 55 17.32 -13.37 11.22
C ALA A 55 18.18 -14.21 10.26
N MET A 56 18.90 -13.51 9.38
CA MET A 56 20.01 -14.06 8.62
C MET A 56 21.33 -13.57 9.22
N VAL A 57 22.16 -14.48 9.70
CA VAL A 57 23.45 -14.18 10.33
C VAL A 57 24.57 -14.84 9.55
N ASP A 58 25.45 -14.04 8.95
CA ASP A 58 26.55 -14.54 8.10
C ASP A 58 26.05 -15.55 7.04
N GLY A 59 24.97 -15.18 6.35
CA GLY A 59 24.33 -16.00 5.31
C GLY A 59 23.55 -17.23 5.81
N ARG A 60 23.39 -17.42 7.12
CA ARG A 60 22.65 -18.56 7.71
C ARG A 60 21.32 -18.09 8.30
N ALA A 61 20.25 -18.85 8.04
CA ALA A 61 18.97 -18.63 8.70
C ALA A 61 19.05 -19.07 10.18
N VAL A 62 18.58 -18.20 11.07
CA VAL A 62 18.59 -18.40 12.52
C VAL A 62 17.24 -18.03 13.08
N THR A 63 16.69 -18.88 13.94
CA THR A 63 15.46 -18.62 14.68
C THR A 63 15.74 -18.72 16.17
N VAL A 64 15.23 -17.77 16.95
CA VAL A 64 15.35 -17.70 18.41
C VAL A 64 13.96 -17.61 19.00
N VAL A 65 13.66 -18.44 19.98
CA VAL A 65 12.42 -18.37 20.76
C VAL A 65 12.72 -17.86 22.15
N ILE A 66 12.00 -16.84 22.59
CA ILE A 66 12.03 -16.34 23.96
C ILE A 66 11.20 -17.28 24.84
N THR A 67 11.86 -17.91 25.81
CA THR A 67 11.24 -18.82 26.76
C THR A 67 11.21 -18.22 28.16
N LYS A 68 10.56 -18.92 29.10
CA LYS A 68 10.52 -18.53 30.51
C LYS A 68 11.88 -18.60 31.22
N THR A 69 12.90 -19.15 30.57
CA THR A 69 14.24 -19.36 31.17
C THR A 69 15.35 -18.67 30.38
N GLY A 70 15.02 -17.92 29.33
CA GLY A 70 15.98 -17.25 28.48
C GLY A 70 15.63 -17.44 27.01
N ILE A 71 16.63 -17.76 26.19
CA ILE A 71 16.44 -17.99 24.75
C ILE A 71 16.76 -19.43 24.34
N GLU A 72 16.05 -19.93 23.34
CA GLU A 72 16.38 -21.17 22.63
C GLU A 72 16.62 -20.87 21.15
N GLY A 73 17.79 -21.26 20.64
CA GLY A 73 18.20 -20.98 19.26
C GLY A 73 18.18 -22.21 18.37
N THR A 74 17.62 -22.07 17.17
CA THR A 74 17.75 -23.02 16.06
C THR A 74 18.62 -22.38 15.00
N CYS A 75 19.74 -23.03 14.69
CA CYS A 75 20.70 -22.59 13.67
C CYS A 75 21.31 -23.83 13.01
N ALA A 76 21.60 -23.73 11.71
CA ALA A 76 22.25 -24.82 10.95
C ALA A 76 23.77 -24.95 11.20
N CYS A 77 24.34 -24.20 12.14
CA CYS A 77 25.77 -24.29 12.48
C CYS A 77 26.08 -25.51 13.38
N GLU A 78 27.34 -25.93 13.40
CA GLU A 78 27.81 -27.07 14.21
C GLU A 78 27.92 -26.75 15.72
N ALA A 79 27.82 -25.48 16.11
CA ALA A 79 27.93 -25.06 17.50
C ALA A 79 26.67 -25.42 18.32
N PRO A 80 26.82 -25.79 19.61
CA PRO A 80 25.69 -26.07 20.49
C PRO A 80 24.83 -24.84 20.72
N SER A 81 23.53 -25.04 20.95
CA SER A 81 22.58 -23.97 21.24
C SER A 81 22.63 -23.54 22.73
N PRO A 82 22.56 -22.23 23.04
CA PRO A 82 22.52 -21.11 22.10
C PRO A 82 23.92 -20.83 21.49
N CYS A 83 24.01 -20.85 20.16
CA CYS A 83 25.25 -20.58 19.44
C CYS A 83 25.49 -19.05 19.30
N PRO A 84 26.69 -18.60 18.88
CA PRO A 84 26.96 -17.18 18.67
C PRO A 84 25.96 -16.50 17.73
N HIS A 85 25.47 -17.19 16.70
CA HIS A 85 24.48 -16.64 15.78
C HIS A 85 23.12 -16.40 16.46
N ALA A 86 22.64 -17.37 17.26
CA ALA A 86 21.38 -17.22 18.00
C ALA A 86 21.47 -16.08 19.03
N VAL A 87 22.60 -15.99 19.74
CA VAL A 87 22.84 -14.89 20.68
C VAL A 87 22.96 -13.56 19.95
N ALA A 88 23.58 -13.51 18.76
CA ALA A 88 23.69 -12.30 17.96
C ALA A 88 22.32 -11.81 17.45
N THR A 89 21.44 -12.73 17.04
CA THR A 89 20.06 -12.42 16.68
C THR A 89 19.31 -11.78 17.84
N ALA A 90 19.32 -12.41 19.02
CA ALA A 90 18.65 -11.87 20.20
C ALA A 90 19.27 -10.55 20.67
N LEU A 91 20.60 -10.43 20.65
CA LEU A 91 21.34 -9.23 21.02
C LEU A 91 21.00 -8.06 20.09
N THR A 92 20.96 -8.32 18.78
CA THR A 92 20.60 -7.29 17.79
C THR A 92 19.17 -6.83 18.01
N TRP A 93 18.23 -7.75 18.27
CA TRP A 93 16.84 -7.41 18.61
C TRP A 93 16.72 -6.53 19.86
N VAL A 94 17.40 -6.90 20.96
CA VAL A 94 17.44 -6.09 22.19
C VAL A 94 17.99 -4.68 21.91
N ARG A 95 18.99 -4.56 21.04
CA ARG A 95 19.63 -3.27 20.70
C ARG A 95 18.84 -2.41 19.74
N THR A 96 18.13 -3.02 18.80
CA THR A 96 17.45 -2.27 17.74
C THR A 96 16.17 -1.62 18.22
N GLY A 97 15.54 -2.11 19.30
CA GLY A 97 14.37 -1.50 19.91
C GLY A 97 13.28 -1.15 18.89
N GLU A 98 12.39 -2.11 18.63
CA GLU A 98 11.38 -2.09 17.56
C GLU A 98 11.93 -2.44 16.15
N GLU A 99 11.07 -3.12 15.39
CA GLU A 99 11.33 -3.84 14.14
C GLU A 99 11.92 -2.95 13.03
N ARG A 100 12.84 -3.52 12.23
CA ARG A 100 12.94 -3.07 10.83
C ARG A 100 11.85 -3.81 10.05
N PRO A 101 10.98 -3.11 9.32
CA PRO A 101 9.95 -3.78 8.55
C PRO A 101 10.61 -4.73 7.55
N ALA A 102 10.15 -5.99 7.55
CA ALA A 102 10.47 -6.91 6.47
C ALA A 102 10.03 -6.25 5.15
N PRO A 103 10.82 -6.38 4.06
CA PRO A 103 10.37 -5.90 2.77
C PRO A 103 9.03 -6.53 2.44
N ASP A 104 8.04 -5.70 2.15
CA ASP A 104 6.71 -6.15 1.76
C ASP A 104 6.84 -7.02 0.50
N LEU A 105 6.54 -8.31 0.68
CA LEU A 105 6.61 -9.30 -0.39
C LEU A 105 5.65 -8.94 -1.52
N TYR A 106 4.47 -8.43 -1.20
CA TYR A 106 3.49 -8.02 -2.19
C TYR A 106 4.03 -6.85 -3.02
N ALA A 107 4.49 -5.77 -2.39
CA ALA A 107 5.13 -4.65 -3.09
C ALA A 107 6.32 -5.09 -3.97
N ALA A 108 7.13 -6.04 -3.49
CA ALA A 108 8.28 -6.57 -4.22
C ALA A 108 7.89 -7.45 -5.42
N LEU A 109 6.75 -8.15 -5.34
CA LEU A 109 6.21 -8.96 -6.44
C LEU A 109 5.45 -8.10 -7.45
N ARG A 110 4.75 -7.04 -7.02
CA ARG A 110 3.95 -6.14 -7.88
C ARG A 110 4.78 -5.45 -8.97
N VAL A 111 6.08 -5.24 -8.74
CA VAL A 111 6.99 -4.62 -9.72
C VAL A 111 7.60 -5.62 -10.72
N ARG A 112 7.24 -6.91 -10.65
CA ARG A 112 7.73 -7.95 -11.57
C ARG A 112 6.81 -8.10 -12.77
N ASP A 113 7.35 -8.58 -13.88
CA ASP A 113 6.56 -8.91 -15.05
C ASP A 113 5.67 -10.15 -14.79
N ALA A 114 4.49 -10.14 -15.42
CA ALA A 114 3.49 -11.21 -15.28
C ALA A 114 4.05 -12.58 -15.68
N ASP A 115 4.88 -12.66 -16.73
CA ASP A 115 5.50 -13.91 -17.18
C ASP A 115 6.46 -14.50 -16.13
N TRP A 116 7.23 -13.65 -15.45
CA TRP A 116 8.09 -14.07 -14.36
C TRP A 116 7.27 -14.62 -13.18
N LEU A 117 6.19 -13.94 -12.80
CA LEU A 117 5.29 -14.38 -11.72
C LEU A 117 4.64 -15.72 -12.06
N ALA A 118 4.08 -15.86 -13.26
CA ALA A 118 3.47 -17.10 -13.73
C ALA A 118 4.46 -18.28 -13.67
N ARG A 119 5.68 -18.10 -14.18
CA ARG A 119 6.74 -19.11 -14.09
C ARG A 119 7.09 -19.46 -12.65
N ARG A 120 7.10 -18.48 -11.74
CA ARG A 120 7.42 -18.72 -10.34
C ARG A 120 6.30 -19.48 -9.61
N LEU A 121 5.04 -19.18 -9.90
CA LEU A 121 3.88 -19.91 -9.37
C LEU A 121 3.86 -21.37 -9.85
N VAL A 122 4.16 -21.61 -11.13
CA VAL A 122 4.31 -22.97 -11.67
C VAL A 122 5.38 -23.74 -10.90
N GLN A 123 6.57 -23.16 -10.69
CA GLN A 123 7.64 -23.80 -9.92
C GLN A 123 7.25 -24.12 -8.47
N LEU A 124 6.44 -23.28 -7.84
CA LEU A 124 5.93 -23.55 -6.49
C LEU A 124 4.90 -24.69 -6.50
N ALA A 125 4.03 -24.70 -7.51
CA ALA A 125 3.00 -25.71 -7.70
C ALA A 125 3.55 -27.09 -8.12
N GLU A 126 4.73 -27.15 -8.74
CA GLU A 126 5.38 -28.41 -9.16
C GLU A 126 5.51 -29.43 -8.03
N ASN A 127 5.67 -28.96 -6.79
CA ASN A 127 5.80 -29.82 -5.61
C ASN A 127 4.59 -29.75 -4.66
N ASP A 128 3.53 -29.04 -5.05
CA ASP A 128 2.31 -28.85 -4.26
C ASP A 128 1.07 -29.00 -5.15
N GLN A 129 0.53 -30.23 -5.18
CA GLN A 129 -0.63 -30.56 -6.00
C GLN A 129 -1.90 -29.82 -5.54
N ALA A 130 -2.03 -29.48 -4.26
CA ALA A 130 -3.18 -28.72 -3.76
C ALA A 130 -3.13 -27.27 -4.25
N LEU A 131 -1.93 -26.68 -4.26
CA LEU A 131 -1.69 -25.36 -4.86
C LEU A 131 -1.97 -25.38 -6.37
N ALA A 132 -1.50 -26.40 -7.08
CA ALA A 132 -1.71 -26.53 -8.52
C ALA A 132 -3.20 -26.57 -8.90
N VAL A 133 -4.00 -27.38 -8.19
CA VAL A 133 -5.46 -27.48 -8.43
C VAL A 133 -6.17 -26.16 -8.14
N ARG A 134 -5.79 -25.48 -7.05
CA ARG A 134 -6.37 -24.17 -6.71
C ARG A 134 -6.07 -23.11 -7.77
N LEU A 135 -4.80 -22.98 -8.18
CA LEU A 135 -4.40 -22.00 -9.19
C LEU A 135 -5.10 -22.23 -10.53
N LEU A 136 -5.33 -23.49 -10.92
CA LEU A 136 -6.07 -23.80 -12.15
C LEU A 136 -7.56 -23.45 -12.03
N ALA A 137 -8.20 -23.75 -10.90
CA ALA A 137 -9.59 -23.39 -10.66
C ALA A 137 -9.80 -21.87 -10.63
N GLU A 138 -8.89 -21.15 -9.98
CA GLU A 138 -8.89 -19.68 -9.93
C GLU A 138 -8.61 -19.06 -11.32
N ALA A 139 -7.85 -19.74 -12.19
CA ALA A 139 -7.61 -19.30 -13.57
C ALA A 139 -8.74 -19.68 -14.57
N GLU A 140 -9.57 -20.68 -14.24
CA GLU A 140 -10.68 -21.15 -15.09
C GLU A 140 -12.01 -20.44 -14.78
N GLN A 141 -12.15 -19.80 -13.62
CA GLN A 141 -13.22 -18.82 -13.42
C GLN A 141 -13.00 -17.72 -14.47
N VAL A 142 -14.01 -17.48 -15.32
CA VAL A 142 -14.03 -16.38 -16.31
C VAL A 142 -13.40 -15.17 -15.64
N SER A 143 -12.23 -14.78 -16.15
CA SER A 143 -11.32 -14.05 -15.30
C SER A 143 -11.91 -12.67 -15.06
N ALA A 144 -11.98 -12.24 -13.80
CA ALA A 144 -12.24 -10.83 -13.48
C ALA A 144 -11.32 -9.87 -14.28
N VAL A 145 -10.20 -10.40 -14.81
CA VAL A 145 -9.28 -9.72 -15.73
C VAL A 145 -9.87 -9.48 -17.12
N ASP A 146 -10.65 -10.40 -17.68
CA ASP A 146 -11.33 -10.23 -18.97
C ASP A 146 -12.51 -9.25 -18.82
N GLU A 147 -13.33 -9.40 -17.78
CA GLU A 147 -14.43 -8.47 -17.48
C GLU A 147 -13.91 -7.05 -17.18
N LEU A 148 -12.81 -6.93 -16.42
CA LEU A 148 -12.10 -5.67 -16.21
C LEU A 148 -11.55 -5.07 -17.52
N ALA A 149 -11.04 -5.90 -18.42
CA ALA A 149 -10.49 -5.43 -19.69
C ALA A 149 -11.61 -4.91 -20.61
N ASP A 150 -12.75 -5.59 -20.63
CA ASP A 150 -13.95 -5.16 -21.35
C ASP A 150 -14.50 -3.86 -20.75
N LEU A 151 -14.71 -3.80 -19.43
CA LEU A 151 -15.20 -2.59 -18.74
C LEU A 151 -14.26 -1.38 -18.93
N ARG A 152 -12.93 -1.61 -18.95
CA ARG A 152 -11.96 -0.57 -19.30
C ARG A 152 -12.13 -0.09 -20.74
N ALA A 153 -12.29 -1.03 -21.67
CA ALA A 153 -12.43 -0.69 -23.08
C ALA A 153 -13.72 0.10 -23.33
N ASP A 154 -14.82 -0.28 -22.67
CA ASP A 154 -16.10 0.42 -22.74
C ASP A 154 -15.99 1.84 -22.17
N LEU A 155 -15.34 2.01 -21.00
CA LEU A 155 -15.07 3.34 -20.43
C LEU A 155 -14.26 4.21 -21.39
N GLU A 156 -13.20 3.67 -21.98
CA GLU A 156 -12.37 4.42 -22.93
C GLU A 156 -13.13 4.78 -24.21
N GLN A 157 -13.99 3.89 -24.69
CA GLN A 157 -14.80 4.11 -25.88
C GLN A 157 -15.85 5.20 -25.64
N VAL A 158 -16.64 5.11 -24.57
CA VAL A 158 -17.66 6.12 -24.22
C VAL A 158 -17.03 7.50 -24.05
N MET A 159 -15.89 7.58 -23.35
CA MET A 159 -15.21 8.86 -23.16
C MET A 159 -14.59 9.40 -24.46
N ALA A 160 -14.11 8.52 -25.36
CA ALA A 160 -13.64 8.93 -26.67
C ALA A 160 -14.76 9.48 -27.54
N ASP A 161 -15.95 8.86 -27.52
CA ASP A 161 -17.12 9.31 -28.26
C ASP A 161 -17.60 10.69 -27.76
N LEU A 162 -17.62 10.90 -26.43
CA LEU A 162 -17.91 12.22 -25.84
C LEU A 162 -16.90 13.29 -26.26
N LEU A 163 -15.61 12.96 -26.28
CA LEU A 163 -14.57 13.89 -26.73
C LEU A 163 -14.70 14.22 -28.22
N GLU A 164 -15.00 13.23 -29.06
CA GLU A 164 -15.25 13.43 -30.48
C GLU A 164 -16.47 14.33 -30.70
N GLU A 165 -17.56 14.11 -29.95
CA GLU A 165 -18.75 14.97 -29.96
C GLU A 165 -18.37 16.43 -29.62
N ALA A 166 -17.60 16.62 -28.55
CA ALA A 166 -17.11 17.95 -28.14
C ALA A 166 -16.29 18.61 -29.26
N GLU A 167 -15.44 17.86 -29.97
CA GLU A 167 -14.65 18.38 -31.08
C GLU A 167 -15.52 18.85 -32.25
N GLN A 168 -16.57 18.09 -32.58
CA GLN A 168 -17.51 18.38 -33.67
C GLN A 168 -18.43 19.58 -33.37
N HIS A 169 -18.64 19.92 -32.10
CA HIS A 169 -19.34 21.13 -31.70
C HIS A 169 -18.50 22.39 -31.97
N ASP A 170 -18.98 23.24 -32.90
CA ASP A 170 -18.33 24.49 -33.30
C ASP A 170 -18.68 25.65 -32.34
N HIS A 171 -17.65 26.29 -31.80
CA HIS A 171 -17.74 27.34 -30.76
C HIS A 171 -18.10 28.72 -31.34
N ASP A 172 -18.07 28.90 -32.67
CA ASP A 172 -18.10 30.23 -33.31
C ASP A 172 -19.51 30.80 -33.57
N ASP A 173 -20.58 30.11 -33.20
CA ASP A 173 -21.92 30.68 -33.30
C ASP A 173 -22.25 31.48 -32.01
N TRP A 174 -22.39 32.80 -32.15
CA TRP A 174 -22.80 33.73 -31.09
C TRP A 174 -24.20 33.39 -30.51
N TYR A 175 -24.92 32.49 -31.19
CA TYR A 175 -26.17 31.84 -30.78
C TYR A 175 -26.06 30.29 -30.74
N GLY A 176 -24.85 29.75 -30.79
CA GLY A 176 -24.52 28.33 -30.98
C GLY A 176 -24.88 27.45 -29.80
N ASP A 177 -25.35 26.25 -30.14
CA ASP A 177 -25.72 25.20 -29.20
C ASP A 177 -24.52 24.86 -28.31
N ALA A 178 -24.60 25.31 -27.06
CA ALA A 178 -23.75 24.84 -25.98
C ALA A 178 -23.73 23.30 -25.98
N TRP A 179 -22.54 22.70 -25.88
CA TRP A 179 -22.42 21.24 -25.85
C TRP A 179 -22.91 20.72 -24.50
N TYR A 180 -24.01 19.95 -24.52
CA TYR A 180 -24.60 19.27 -23.38
C TYR A 180 -24.43 17.76 -23.57
N PRO A 181 -23.34 17.17 -23.04
CA PRO A 181 -23.06 15.75 -23.25
C PRO A 181 -24.17 14.87 -22.67
N ASP A 182 -24.55 13.84 -23.41
CA ASP A 182 -25.35 12.73 -22.88
C ASP A 182 -24.41 11.77 -22.15
N THR A 183 -24.46 11.76 -20.82
CA THR A 183 -23.60 10.91 -19.98
C THR A 183 -24.26 9.58 -19.63
N GLY A 184 -25.39 9.20 -20.26
CA GLY A 184 -26.11 7.96 -19.94
C GLY A 184 -25.23 6.71 -19.97
N ASP A 185 -24.51 6.49 -21.07
CA ASP A 185 -23.61 5.34 -21.22
C ASP A 185 -22.45 5.38 -20.21
N LEU A 186 -21.98 6.59 -19.84
CA LEU A 186 -20.97 6.75 -18.80
C LEU A 186 -21.53 6.35 -17.43
N GLU A 187 -22.74 6.80 -17.08
CA GLU A 187 -23.38 6.46 -15.81
C GLU A 187 -23.64 4.96 -15.68
N GLU A 188 -24.00 4.25 -16.76
CA GLU A 188 -24.13 2.79 -16.77
C GLU A 188 -22.79 2.10 -16.45
N ILE A 189 -21.69 2.54 -17.08
CA ILE A 189 -20.34 2.04 -16.78
C ILE A 189 -19.94 2.35 -15.32
N LEU A 190 -20.31 3.52 -14.81
CA LEU A 190 -20.07 3.87 -13.41
C LEU A 190 -20.90 3.02 -12.43
N ASP A 191 -22.09 2.56 -12.82
CA ASP A 191 -22.86 1.59 -12.03
C ASP A 191 -22.10 0.25 -11.95
N ASP A 192 -21.60 -0.25 -13.10
CA ASP A 192 -20.82 -1.50 -13.15
C ASP A 192 -19.52 -1.40 -12.33
N ILE A 193 -18.83 -0.25 -12.38
CA ILE A 193 -17.66 -0.01 -11.53
C ILE A 193 -18.04 0.01 -10.04
N ASP A 194 -19.22 0.54 -9.67
CA ASP A 194 -19.69 0.55 -8.28
C ASP A 194 -19.89 -0.87 -7.73
N GLU A 195 -20.48 -1.75 -8.55
CA GLU A 195 -20.65 -3.16 -8.21
C GLU A 195 -19.28 -3.84 -8.01
N LEU A 196 -18.31 -3.53 -8.87
CA LEU A 196 -16.94 -4.07 -8.77
C LEU A 196 -16.21 -3.61 -7.49
N ILE A 197 -16.51 -2.42 -6.95
CA ILE A 197 -15.91 -1.96 -5.68
C ILE A 197 -16.22 -2.93 -4.54
N ALA A 198 -17.43 -3.51 -4.52
CA ALA A 198 -17.84 -4.44 -3.47
C ALA A 198 -17.12 -5.79 -3.54
N GLU A 199 -16.71 -6.20 -4.74
CA GLU A 199 -16.12 -7.51 -5.00
C GLU A 199 -14.58 -7.46 -5.01
N GLU A 200 -14.02 -6.49 -5.75
CA GLU A 200 -12.58 -6.36 -6.02
C GLU A 200 -12.15 -4.86 -5.95
N PRO A 201 -12.16 -4.24 -4.75
CA PRO A 201 -11.98 -2.79 -4.57
C PRO A 201 -10.64 -2.26 -5.11
N ASP A 202 -9.55 -3.02 -4.94
CA ASP A 202 -8.23 -2.60 -5.42
C ASP A 202 -8.12 -2.64 -6.95
N ILE A 203 -8.94 -3.48 -7.61
CA ILE A 203 -9.04 -3.55 -9.09
C ILE A 203 -9.92 -2.40 -9.59
N ALA A 204 -11.09 -2.18 -8.98
CA ALA A 204 -11.97 -1.06 -9.29
C ALA A 204 -11.24 0.29 -9.19
N LEU A 205 -10.33 0.42 -8.21
CA LEU A 205 -9.52 1.62 -8.01
C LEU A 205 -8.74 2.03 -9.27
N GLU A 206 -8.22 1.07 -10.05
CA GLU A 206 -7.48 1.38 -11.28
C GLU A 206 -8.41 1.97 -12.37
N LEU A 207 -9.64 1.46 -12.50
CA LEU A 207 -10.65 2.01 -13.40
C LEU A 207 -11.12 3.40 -12.95
N ILE A 208 -11.36 3.59 -11.66
CA ILE A 208 -11.82 4.86 -11.09
C ILE A 208 -10.79 5.97 -11.33
N VAL A 209 -9.51 5.68 -11.10
CA VAL A 209 -8.42 6.65 -11.40
C VAL A 209 -8.43 7.01 -12.88
N ARG A 210 -8.62 6.04 -13.77
CA ARG A 210 -8.71 6.27 -15.23
C ARG A 210 -9.93 7.10 -15.60
N ALA A 211 -11.09 6.83 -15.00
CA ALA A 211 -12.33 7.58 -15.23
C ALA A 211 -12.16 9.05 -14.82
N ILE A 212 -11.55 9.33 -13.66
CA ILE A 212 -11.25 10.69 -13.21
C ILE A 212 -10.40 11.42 -14.25
N ASP A 213 -9.35 10.80 -14.78
CA ASP A 213 -8.47 11.41 -15.78
C ASP A 213 -9.22 11.71 -17.09
N LEU A 214 -10.05 10.78 -17.57
CA LEU A 214 -10.84 10.95 -18.79
C LEU A 214 -11.90 12.05 -18.65
N ILE A 215 -12.62 12.07 -17.53
CA ILE A 215 -13.65 13.09 -17.27
C ILE A 215 -13.02 14.48 -17.18
N GLU A 216 -11.91 14.63 -16.44
CA GLU A 216 -11.18 15.90 -16.39
C GLU A 216 -10.69 16.33 -17.78
N GLN A 217 -10.20 15.40 -18.60
CA GLN A 217 -9.79 15.69 -19.97
C GLN A 217 -10.94 16.20 -20.84
N ALA A 218 -12.14 15.61 -20.70
CA ALA A 218 -13.33 16.08 -21.40
C ALA A 218 -13.77 17.47 -20.95
N MET A 219 -13.67 17.76 -19.64
CA MET A 219 -13.98 19.08 -19.10
C MET A 219 -12.97 20.14 -19.54
N ASP A 220 -11.68 19.79 -19.67
CA ASP A 220 -10.61 20.67 -20.15
C ASP A 220 -10.76 21.13 -21.61
N THR A 221 -11.75 20.59 -22.36
CA THR A 221 -12.12 21.11 -23.68
C THR A 221 -12.66 22.53 -23.63
N GLU A 222 -13.08 23.02 -22.44
CA GLU A 222 -13.75 24.32 -22.22
C GLU A 222 -15.05 24.50 -23.02
N LYS A 223 -15.54 23.43 -23.66
CA LYS A 223 -16.76 23.43 -24.47
C LYS A 223 -17.97 22.88 -23.72
N VAL A 224 -17.77 22.19 -22.60
CA VAL A 224 -18.84 21.57 -21.83
C VAL A 224 -19.71 22.61 -21.15
N TYR A 225 -21.02 22.46 -21.32
CA TYR A 225 -22.03 23.18 -20.57
C TYR A 225 -22.93 22.20 -19.82
N GLY A 226 -23.48 22.66 -18.70
CA GLY A 226 -24.27 21.82 -17.80
C GLY A 226 -23.44 21.24 -16.66
N GLU A 227 -24.09 20.43 -15.83
CA GLU A 227 -23.51 19.87 -14.61
C GLU A 227 -23.19 18.38 -14.74
N GLU A 228 -23.53 17.71 -15.85
CA GLU A 228 -23.46 16.25 -15.97
C GLU A 228 -22.04 15.71 -15.79
N LEU A 229 -21.04 16.21 -16.54
CA LEU A 229 -19.65 15.77 -16.35
C LEU A 229 -19.08 16.18 -14.97
N LEU A 230 -19.57 17.28 -14.38
CA LEU A 230 -19.17 17.68 -13.02
C LEU A 230 -19.77 16.74 -11.96
N ASN A 231 -21.00 16.28 -12.17
CA ASN A 231 -21.68 15.31 -11.33
C ASN A 231 -20.99 13.95 -11.44
N ALA A 232 -20.68 13.50 -12.66
CA ALA A 232 -19.91 12.28 -12.90
C ALA A 232 -18.52 12.36 -12.23
N LEU A 233 -17.80 13.49 -12.36
CA LEU A 233 -16.52 13.72 -11.68
C LEU A 233 -16.67 13.62 -10.16
N THR A 234 -17.71 14.22 -9.59
CA THR A 234 -17.98 14.16 -8.14
C THR A 234 -18.29 12.73 -7.70
N ARG A 235 -19.07 11.99 -8.51
CA ARG A 235 -19.41 10.59 -8.27
C ARG A 235 -18.16 9.72 -8.24
N VAL A 236 -17.30 9.78 -9.26
CA VAL A 236 -16.07 8.97 -9.31
C VAL A 236 -15.07 9.32 -8.21
N GLN A 237 -15.05 10.57 -7.72
CA GLN A 237 -14.25 10.93 -6.53
C GLN A 237 -14.76 10.27 -5.25
N GLY A 238 -16.10 10.13 -5.10
CA GLY A 238 -16.72 9.37 -4.03
C GLY A 238 -16.39 7.88 -4.11
N MET A 239 -16.54 7.30 -5.31
CA MET A 239 -16.17 5.90 -5.58
C MET A 239 -14.70 5.62 -5.27
N HIS A 240 -13.79 6.56 -5.59
CA HIS A 240 -12.37 6.43 -5.24
C HIS A 240 -12.16 6.33 -3.72
N LEU A 241 -12.90 7.12 -2.93
CA LEU A 241 -12.84 7.06 -1.47
C LEU A 241 -13.39 5.72 -0.97
N ASP A 242 -14.55 5.30 -1.48
CA ASP A 242 -15.20 4.05 -1.08
C ASP A 242 -14.34 2.83 -1.41
N ALA A 243 -13.72 2.79 -2.59
CA ALA A 243 -12.75 1.77 -2.97
C ALA A 243 -11.53 1.77 -2.05
N CYS A 244 -10.99 2.94 -1.70
CA CYS A 244 -9.86 3.03 -0.76
C CYS A 244 -10.22 2.58 0.66
N LEU A 245 -11.43 2.87 1.14
CA LEU A 245 -11.89 2.49 2.48
C LEU A 245 -12.25 1.00 2.57
N THR A 246 -12.73 0.42 1.47
CA THR A 246 -13.12 -1.00 1.39
C THR A 246 -11.91 -1.90 1.11
N GLY A 247 -10.99 -1.42 0.28
CA GLY A 247 -9.78 -2.13 -0.14
C GLY A 247 -8.62 -2.00 0.85
N SER A 248 -7.41 -2.21 0.34
CA SER A 248 -6.18 -2.08 1.14
C SER A 248 -5.07 -1.43 0.31
N PRO A 249 -5.27 -0.19 -0.17
CA PRO A 249 -4.28 0.50 -0.99
C PRO A 249 -2.99 0.77 -0.20
N ASP A 250 -1.87 0.85 -0.91
CA ASP A 250 -0.60 1.28 -0.31
C ASP A 250 -0.74 2.74 0.16
N PRO A 251 -0.62 3.03 1.47
CA PRO A 251 -0.88 4.36 2.02
C PRO A 251 0.10 5.42 1.53
N VAL A 252 1.34 5.05 1.17
CA VAL A 252 2.33 5.99 0.63
C VAL A 252 2.00 6.33 -0.82
N ARG A 253 1.65 5.32 -1.62
CA ARG A 253 1.25 5.55 -3.02
C ARG A 253 -0.04 6.35 -3.12
N LEU A 254 -1.00 6.07 -2.25
CA LEU A 254 -2.25 6.84 -2.16
C LEU A 254 -1.97 8.30 -1.79
N ALA A 255 -1.09 8.55 -0.82
CA ALA A 255 -0.66 9.91 -0.48
C ALA A 255 -0.01 10.65 -1.67
N GLU A 256 0.89 9.97 -2.40
CA GLU A 256 1.55 10.55 -3.58
C GLU A 256 0.56 10.86 -4.70
N TRP A 257 -0.38 9.95 -4.96
CA TRP A 257 -1.41 10.15 -5.97
C TRP A 257 -2.35 11.29 -5.60
N LEU A 258 -2.89 11.33 -4.38
CA LEU A 258 -3.80 12.40 -3.93
C LEU A 258 -3.15 13.77 -4.05
N ILE A 259 -1.93 13.94 -3.53
CA ILE A 259 -1.22 15.22 -3.61
C ILE A 259 -0.87 15.58 -5.05
N GLY A 260 -0.40 14.61 -5.84
CA GLY A 260 -0.11 14.80 -7.26
C GLY A 260 -1.34 15.27 -8.02
N LYS A 261 -2.47 14.56 -7.86
CA LYS A 261 -3.73 14.85 -8.54
C LYS A 261 -4.31 16.19 -8.14
N THR A 262 -4.32 16.56 -6.86
CA THR A 262 -4.75 17.89 -6.43
C THR A 262 -3.93 19.00 -7.10
N LEU A 263 -2.61 18.83 -7.16
CA LEU A 263 -1.73 19.84 -7.76
C LEU A 263 -1.96 19.99 -9.27
N THR A 264 -2.17 18.89 -9.98
CA THR A 264 -2.30 18.89 -11.45
C THR A 264 -3.72 19.19 -11.93
N SER A 265 -4.75 18.85 -11.16
CA SER A 265 -6.16 18.99 -11.58
C SER A 265 -6.59 20.44 -11.74
N GLY A 266 -7.18 20.82 -12.87
CA GLY A 266 -7.80 22.14 -13.06
C GLY A 266 -9.08 22.34 -12.23
N TRP A 267 -9.68 21.25 -11.75
CA TRP A 267 -11.05 21.19 -11.24
C TRP A 267 -11.14 21.11 -9.72
N CYS A 268 -10.04 21.45 -9.03
CA CYS A 268 -9.92 21.36 -7.57
C CYS A 268 -10.20 19.95 -7.00
N SER A 269 -10.01 18.91 -7.80
CA SER A 269 -10.19 17.52 -7.37
C SER A 269 -9.32 17.22 -6.14
N PHE A 270 -9.95 16.65 -5.11
CA PHE A 270 -9.31 16.22 -3.86
C PHE A 270 -8.70 17.33 -2.98
N ASP A 271 -8.92 18.62 -3.26
CA ASP A 271 -8.30 19.73 -2.50
C ASP A 271 -8.71 19.81 -1.01
N ARG A 272 -9.80 19.13 -0.64
CA ARG A 272 -10.36 19.07 0.72
C ARG A 272 -10.46 17.64 1.26
N SER A 273 -10.00 16.64 0.52
CA SER A 273 -10.32 15.24 0.82
C SER A 273 -9.40 14.59 1.86
N LEU A 274 -8.23 15.17 2.19
CA LEU A 274 -7.25 14.49 3.06
C LEU A 274 -7.81 14.01 4.41
N ALA A 275 -8.75 14.76 5.00
CA ALA A 275 -9.43 14.34 6.22
C ALA A 275 -10.24 13.04 6.03
N ASP A 276 -10.95 12.92 4.92
CA ASP A 276 -11.79 11.75 4.60
C ASP A 276 -10.93 10.51 4.31
N TYR A 277 -9.73 10.71 3.73
CA TYR A 277 -8.76 9.64 3.45
C TYR A 277 -7.88 9.28 4.66
N SER A 278 -7.95 9.99 5.78
CA SER A 278 -7.08 9.72 6.93
C SER A 278 -7.13 8.26 7.42
N PRO A 279 -8.31 7.61 7.57
CA PRO A 279 -8.39 6.25 8.07
C PRO A 279 -7.59 5.23 7.23
N VAL A 280 -7.57 5.40 5.92
CA VAL A 280 -6.84 4.53 4.98
C VAL A 280 -5.37 4.93 4.85
N LEU A 281 -5.05 6.23 4.91
CA LEU A 281 -3.67 6.71 4.85
C LEU A 281 -2.86 6.31 6.09
N GLY A 282 -3.49 6.33 7.26
CA GLY A 282 -2.84 6.12 8.55
C GLY A 282 -1.62 7.02 8.77
N ASP A 283 -0.83 6.70 9.79
CA ASP A 283 0.33 7.54 10.15
C ASP A 283 1.37 7.64 9.02
N GLN A 284 1.54 6.58 8.23
CA GLN A 284 2.55 6.54 7.17
C GLN A 284 2.16 7.40 5.97
N GLY A 285 0.94 7.25 5.46
CA GLY A 285 0.43 8.06 4.35
C GLY A 285 0.33 9.54 4.75
N LEU A 286 -0.16 9.83 5.96
CA LEU A 286 -0.25 11.21 6.46
C LEU A 286 1.13 11.87 6.61
N ARG A 287 2.16 11.14 7.06
CA ARG A 287 3.54 11.66 7.05
C ARG A 287 3.99 11.99 5.62
N ARG A 288 3.71 11.10 4.66
CA ARG A 288 4.07 11.34 3.26
C ARG A 288 3.36 12.56 2.68
N CYS A 289 2.08 12.75 2.96
CA CYS A 289 1.34 13.95 2.57
C CYS A 289 2.02 15.23 3.08
N ARG A 290 2.43 15.26 4.36
CA ARG A 290 3.13 16.41 4.95
C ARG A 290 4.46 16.70 4.24
N GLU A 291 5.27 15.68 4.00
CA GLU A 291 6.55 15.84 3.27
C GLU A 291 6.35 16.43 1.87
N LEU A 292 5.36 15.93 1.12
CA LEU A 292 5.07 16.42 -0.23
C LEU A 292 4.56 17.87 -0.22
N MET A 293 3.68 18.22 0.73
CA MET A 293 3.19 19.59 0.89
C MET A 293 4.30 20.57 1.29
N ASP A 294 5.28 20.15 2.11
CA ASP A 294 6.39 21.00 2.55
C ASP A 294 7.50 21.13 1.49
N GLY A 295 7.70 20.09 0.68
CA GLY A 295 8.61 20.11 -0.47
C GLY A 295 8.14 21.04 -1.59
N ASN A 296 6.84 21.30 -1.67
CA ASN A 296 6.23 22.11 -2.72
C ASN A 296 6.11 23.57 -2.28
N LYS A 297 7.13 24.38 -2.62
CA LYS A 297 7.30 25.77 -2.15
C LYS A 297 6.50 26.82 -2.93
N ILE A 298 5.70 26.41 -3.91
CA ILE A 298 4.83 27.33 -4.64
C ILE A 298 3.65 27.66 -3.74
N ALA A 299 3.30 28.95 -3.65
CA ALA A 299 2.10 29.42 -2.96
C ALA A 299 0.85 29.04 -3.76
N ASP A 300 0.57 27.73 -3.81
CA ASP A 300 -0.64 27.20 -4.40
C ASP A 300 -1.75 27.24 -3.35
N TYR A 301 -2.88 27.88 -3.70
CA TYR A 301 -4.04 27.94 -2.81
C TYR A 301 -4.55 26.53 -2.47
N LYS A 302 -4.35 25.55 -3.35
CA LYS A 302 -4.74 24.15 -3.16
C LYS A 302 -3.95 23.50 -2.03
N LEU A 303 -2.64 23.76 -1.94
CA LEU A 303 -1.80 23.28 -0.84
C LEU A 303 -2.22 23.90 0.50
N ARG A 304 -2.73 25.12 0.50
CA ARG A 304 -3.34 25.70 1.71
C ARG A 304 -4.64 25.00 2.06
N THR A 305 -5.53 24.74 1.10
CA THR A 305 -6.79 24.01 1.32
C THR A 305 -6.54 22.60 1.89
N LEU A 306 -5.55 21.88 1.35
CA LEU A 306 -5.14 20.57 1.85
C LEU A 306 -4.64 20.62 3.30
N ARG A 307 -3.80 21.62 3.65
CA ARG A 307 -3.34 21.82 5.04
C ARG A 307 -4.50 22.13 5.99
N GLU A 308 -5.47 22.93 5.55
CA GLU A 308 -6.66 23.25 6.33
C GLU A 308 -7.58 22.04 6.52
N SER A 309 -7.68 21.14 5.52
CA SER A 309 -8.40 19.88 5.64
C SER A 309 -7.76 18.97 6.70
N LEU A 310 -6.43 18.78 6.64
CA LEU A 310 -5.70 17.95 7.60
C LEU A 310 -5.74 18.48 9.04
N ALA A 311 -5.83 19.80 9.22
CA ALA A 311 -5.90 20.41 10.56
C ALA A 311 -7.25 20.19 11.27
N ARG A 312 -8.23 19.53 10.63
CA ARG A 312 -9.55 19.24 11.21
C ARG A 312 -9.67 17.84 11.82
N GLU A 313 -8.64 17.00 11.70
CA GLU A 313 -8.45 15.79 12.53
C GLU A 313 -8.14 16.14 13.99
#